data_AF-A0A4Q2YYB7-F1
#
_entry.id   AF-A0A4Q2YYB7-F1
#
_cell.length_a   1.000
_cell.length_b   1.000
_cell.length_c   1.000
_cell.angle_alpha   90.00
_cell.angle_beta   90.00
_cell.angle_gamma   90.00
#
_symmetry.space_group_name_H-M   'P 1'
#
loop_
_entity.id
_entity.type
_entity.pdbx_description
1 polymer ?
#
loop_
_entity_poly.entity_id
_entity_poly.type
_entity_poly.pdbx_seq_one_letter_code
_entity_poly.pdbx_strand_id
1 'polypeptide(L)'
;MLPAFVAAALLAAPAFAAEASADRAPPSKPPSAMTPTEIKAYNEGLAQTHPYYIKCRKMLEIGSLVKKNRTCYTNEKWKEVSAKGSQNARDTAEAMNSKAGNSN
;
A
#
# COMPACT_ATOMS: atom_id res chain seq x y z
N MET A 1 -53.21 -27.29 -19.30
CA MET A 1 -52.00 -27.26 -18.44
C MET A 1 -51.32 -25.91 -18.66
N LEU A 2 -51.74 -24.94 -17.84
CA LEU A 2 -50.93 -24.11 -16.93
C LEU A 2 -49.93 -23.13 -17.60
N PRO A 3 -50.04 -21.81 -17.33
CA PRO A 3 -49.23 -20.74 -17.90
C PRO A 3 -47.97 -20.49 -17.07
N ALA A 4 -46.92 -19.94 -17.68
CA ALA A 4 -45.76 -19.43 -16.93
C ALA A 4 -45.50 -17.97 -17.29
N PHE A 5 -46.15 -17.09 -16.52
CA PHE A 5 -45.67 -15.74 -16.25
C PHE A 5 -44.21 -15.81 -15.79
N VAL A 6 -43.33 -15.04 -16.42
CA VAL A 6 -42.04 -14.67 -15.80
C VAL A 6 -42.02 -13.16 -15.68
N ALA A 7 -42.27 -12.72 -14.45
CA ALA A 7 -42.19 -11.34 -14.02
C ALA A 7 -40.75 -10.83 -14.16
N ALA A 8 -40.57 -9.73 -14.90
CA ALA A 8 -39.32 -9.00 -14.93
C ALA A 8 -39.12 -8.29 -13.57
N ALA A 9 -38.30 -8.88 -12.70
CA ALA A 9 -37.89 -8.25 -11.45
C ALA A 9 -36.92 -7.11 -11.76
N LEU A 10 -37.37 -5.87 -11.55
CA LEU A 10 -36.52 -4.68 -11.47
C LEU A 10 -35.52 -4.86 -10.33
N LEU A 11 -34.26 -5.12 -10.67
CA LEU A 11 -33.14 -5.03 -9.74
C LEU A 11 -32.88 -3.54 -9.46
N ALA A 12 -33.49 -3.03 -8.39
CA ALA A 12 -33.07 -1.78 -7.78
C ALA A 12 -31.70 -1.99 -7.12
N ALA A 13 -30.63 -1.59 -7.81
CA ALA A 13 -29.31 -1.48 -7.21
C ALA A 13 -29.26 -0.18 -6.38
N PRO A 14 -28.86 -0.21 -5.10
CA PRO A 14 -28.59 1.02 -4.37
C PRO A 14 -27.33 1.65 -4.98
N ALA A 15 -27.50 2.86 -5.51
CA ALA A 15 -26.40 3.69 -5.98
C ALA A 15 -25.48 4.04 -4.81
N PHE A 16 -24.27 3.48 -4.85
CA PHE A 16 -23.00 3.99 -4.35
C PHE A 16 -23.05 5.12 -3.30
N ALA A 17 -22.88 4.76 -2.03
CA ALA A 17 -22.26 5.64 -1.05
C ALA A 17 -20.74 5.66 -1.28
N ALA A 18 -20.28 6.34 -2.34
CA ALA A 18 -18.87 6.42 -2.71
C ALA A 18 -18.46 7.86 -3.06
N GLU A 19 -18.83 8.84 -2.22
CA GLU A 19 -18.34 10.21 -2.33
C GLU A 19 -17.82 10.67 -0.96
N ALA A 20 -16.64 10.19 -0.58
CA ALA A 20 -15.90 10.80 0.54
C ALA A 20 -14.37 10.61 0.48
N SER A 21 -13.81 9.93 -0.52
CA SER A 21 -12.40 9.47 -0.42
C SER A 21 -11.51 9.84 -1.61
N ALA A 22 -11.92 10.69 -2.54
CA ALA A 22 -11.07 11.00 -3.69
C ALA A 22 -10.06 12.15 -3.44
N ASP A 23 -10.30 13.03 -2.48
CA ASP A 23 -9.64 14.35 -2.42
C ASP A 23 -8.95 14.64 -1.07
N ARG A 24 -8.28 13.66 -0.47
CA ARG A 24 -7.45 13.91 0.71
C ARG A 24 -6.07 14.39 0.25
N ALA A 25 -5.58 15.50 0.81
CA ALA A 25 -4.22 15.97 0.55
C ALA A 25 -3.15 14.99 1.08
N PRO A 26 -1.96 14.91 0.45
CA PRO A 26 -0.83 14.15 0.98
C PRO A 26 -0.41 14.60 2.39
N PRO A 27 0.19 13.72 3.20
CA PRO A 27 0.68 14.08 4.52
C PRO A 27 1.79 15.13 4.43
N SER A 28 1.72 16.16 5.28
CA SER A 28 2.64 17.31 5.28
C SER A 28 4.08 17.00 5.70
N LYS A 29 4.29 15.87 6.39
CA LYS A 29 5.60 15.39 6.82
C LYS A 29 5.74 13.90 6.49
N PRO A 30 6.96 13.37 6.37
CA PRO A 30 7.16 11.95 6.10
C PRO A 30 6.46 11.11 7.18
N PRO A 31 5.64 10.09 6.82
CA PRO A 31 4.86 9.33 7.80
C PRO A 31 5.70 8.66 8.90
N SER A 32 6.96 8.31 8.62
CA SER A 32 7.87 7.76 9.64
C SER A 32 8.28 8.77 10.73
N ALA A 33 8.16 10.08 10.47
CA ALA A 33 8.39 11.15 11.45
C ALA A 33 7.11 11.52 12.22
N MET A 34 5.97 10.90 11.91
CA MET A 34 4.73 11.09 12.64
C MET A 34 4.65 10.15 13.85
N THR A 35 4.03 10.64 14.92
CA THR A 35 3.63 9.83 16.07
C THR A 35 2.46 8.90 15.72
N PRO A 36 2.25 7.80 16.45
CA PRO A 36 1.11 6.90 16.21
C PRO A 36 -0.24 7.61 16.25
N THR A 37 -0.40 8.59 17.14
CA THR A 37 -1.63 9.38 17.30
C THR A 37 -1.88 10.24 16.07
N GLU A 38 -0.86 10.92 15.56
CA GLU A 38 -0.96 11.72 14.33
C GLU A 38 -1.32 10.86 13.12
N ILE A 39 -0.72 9.66 13.01
CA ILE A 39 -1.02 8.72 11.93
C ILE A 39 -2.47 8.23 12.02
N LYS A 40 -2.94 7.91 13.24
CA LYS A 40 -4.32 7.48 13.46
C LYS A 40 -5.31 8.58 13.05
N ALA A 41 -5.07 9.81 13.52
CA ALA A 41 -5.89 10.97 13.16
C ALA A 41 -5.86 11.26 11.65
N TYR A 42 -4.70 11.08 11.01
CA TYR A 42 -4.58 11.25 9.56
C TYR A 42 -5.39 10.21 8.79
N ASN A 43 -5.34 8.94 9.19
CA ASN A 43 -6.03 7.82 8.55
C ASN A 43 -7.54 7.77 8.84
N GLU A 44 -8.02 8.51 9.84
CA GLU A 44 -9.44 8.57 10.16
C GLU A 44 -10.25 9.11 8.96
N GLY A 45 -11.29 8.38 8.59
CA GLY A 45 -12.09 8.68 7.39
C GLY A 45 -11.46 8.24 6.06
N LEU A 46 -10.21 7.78 6.02
CA LEU A 46 -9.64 7.18 4.81
C LEU A 46 -9.94 5.68 4.72
N ALA A 47 -10.35 5.25 3.53
CA ALA A 47 -10.38 3.83 3.20
C ALA A 47 -8.95 3.24 3.24
N GLN A 48 -8.81 2.00 3.70
CA GLN A 48 -7.50 1.32 3.74
C GLN A 48 -6.86 1.14 2.36
N THR A 49 -7.65 1.21 1.29
CA THR A 49 -7.22 1.13 -0.11
C THR A 49 -6.77 2.48 -0.66
N HIS A 50 -6.99 3.58 0.06
CA HIS A 50 -6.67 4.93 -0.40
C HIS A 50 -5.16 5.09 -0.66
N PRO A 51 -4.74 5.80 -1.73
CA PRO A 51 -3.32 5.99 -2.06
C PRO A 51 -2.51 6.58 -0.91
N TYR A 52 -3.08 7.55 -0.19
CA TYR A 52 -2.41 8.21 0.94
C TYR A 52 -2.64 7.54 2.30
N TYR A 53 -3.37 6.42 2.38
CA TYR A 53 -3.51 5.72 3.66
C TYR A 53 -2.13 5.30 4.19
N ILE A 54 -1.82 5.68 5.42
CA ILE A 54 -0.51 5.43 6.02
C ILE A 54 -0.49 4.04 6.65
N LYS A 55 0.44 3.20 6.19
CA LYS A 55 0.69 1.87 6.75
C LYS A 55 2.08 1.82 7.37
N CYS A 56 2.13 1.45 8.65
CA CYS A 56 3.38 1.19 9.35
C CYS A 56 3.71 -0.30 9.34
N ARG A 57 4.97 -0.64 9.05
CA ARG A 57 5.54 -1.98 9.20
C ARG A 57 6.61 -1.96 10.29
N LYS A 58 6.55 -2.94 11.19
CA LYS A 58 7.57 -3.17 12.22
C LYS A 58 8.59 -4.13 11.65
N MET A 59 9.87 -3.79 11.74
CA MET A 59 10.97 -4.59 11.27
C MET A 59 11.91 -4.88 12.45
N LEU A 60 12.34 -6.13 12.57
CA LEU A 60 13.39 -6.49 13.50
C LEU A 60 14.74 -6.10 12.90
N GLU A 61 15.64 -5.57 13.71
CA GLU A 61 16.99 -5.26 13.27
C GLU A 61 17.84 -6.53 13.28
N ILE A 62 18.42 -6.90 12.14
CA ILE A 62 19.31 -8.06 12.06
C ILE A 62 20.50 -7.82 13.00
N GLY A 63 20.76 -8.77 13.89
CA GLY A 63 21.81 -8.62 14.92
C GLY A 63 21.32 -8.03 16.25
N SER A 64 20.03 -7.70 16.40
CA SER A 64 19.46 -7.28 17.68
C SER A 64 18.09 -7.92 17.95
N LEU A 65 17.97 -8.65 19.06
CA LEU A 65 16.70 -9.26 19.50
C LEU A 65 15.71 -8.24 20.09
N VAL A 66 16.24 -7.10 20.56
CA VAL A 66 15.47 -6.09 21.29
C VAL A 66 15.11 -4.87 20.44
N LYS A 67 15.97 -4.51 19.48
CA LYS A 67 15.77 -3.30 18.67
C LYS A 67 14.76 -3.56 17.56
N LYS A 68 13.69 -2.76 17.55
CA LYS A 68 12.60 -2.86 16.59
C LYS A 68 12.44 -1.52 15.88
N ASN A 69 12.73 -1.50 14.60
CA ASN A 69 12.54 -0.31 13.77
C ASN A 69 11.11 -0.29 13.22
N ARG A 70 10.56 0.91 13.04
CA ARG A 70 9.25 1.09 12.41
C ARG A 70 9.41 1.97 11.18
N THR A 71 8.92 1.49 10.06
CA THR A 71 8.85 2.26 8.81
C THR A 71 7.40 2.49 8.47
N CYS A 72 7.00 3.75 8.29
CA CYS A 72 5.64 4.13 7.90
C CYS A 72 5.70 4.85 6.56
N TYR A 73 4.86 4.41 5.62
CA TYR A 73 4.68 5.05 4.31
C TYR A 73 3.20 5.06 3.93
N THR A 74 2.86 5.92 2.99
CA THR A 74 1.58 5.86 2.27
C THR A 74 1.51 4.61 1.40
N ASN A 75 0.30 4.17 1.05
CA ASN A 75 0.12 2.99 0.18
C ASN A 75 0.79 3.17 -1.20
N GLU A 76 0.71 4.36 -1.79
CA GLU A 76 1.43 4.67 -3.04
C GLU A 76 2.94 4.49 -2.90
N LYS A 77 3.52 4.95 -1.78
CA LYS A 77 4.95 4.90 -1.56
C LYS A 77 5.40 3.47 -1.27
N TRP A 78 4.57 2.67 -0.61
CA TRP A 78 4.80 1.23 -0.49
C TRP A 78 4.86 0.52 -1.83
N LYS A 79 4.01 0.90 -2.80
CA LYS A 79 4.08 0.35 -4.17
C LYS A 79 5.41 0.70 -4.83
N GLU A 80 5.83 1.97 -4.75
CA GLU A 80 7.10 2.43 -5.31
C GLU A 80 8.30 1.72 -4.66
N VAL A 81 8.35 1.67 -3.33
CA VAL A 81 9.44 1.02 -2.58
C VAL A 81 9.51 -0.47 -2.90
N SER A 82 8.38 -1.14 -3.05
CA SER A 82 8.35 -2.55 -3.45
C SER A 82 8.90 -2.75 -4.86
N ALA A 83 8.46 -1.93 -5.83
CA ALA A 83 8.94 -2.02 -7.21
C ALA A 83 10.45 -1.73 -7.30
N LYS A 84 10.91 -0.66 -6.63
CA LYS A 84 12.33 -0.31 -6.56
C LYS A 84 13.16 -1.40 -5.88
N GLY A 85 12.65 -2.01 -4.82
CA GLY A 85 13.32 -3.13 -4.15
C GLY A 85 13.56 -4.31 -5.08
N SER A 86 12.56 -4.68 -5.88
CA SER A 86 12.70 -5.74 -6.88
C SER A 86 13.69 -5.39 -7.98
N GLN A 87 13.69 -4.13 -8.45
CA GLN A 87 14.64 -3.69 -9.46
C GLN A 87 16.08 -3.71 -8.93
N ASN A 88 16.32 -3.14 -7.74
CA ASN A 88 17.64 -3.13 -7.11
C ASN A 88 18.20 -4.54 -6.93
N ALA A 89 17.35 -5.53 -6.60
CA ALA A 89 17.78 -6.92 -6.47
C ALA A 89 18.26 -7.52 -7.80
N ARG A 90 17.57 -7.20 -8.91
CA ARG A 90 17.97 -7.62 -10.25
C ARG A 90 19.27 -6.95 -10.67
N ASP A 91 19.36 -5.63 -10.50
CA ASP A 91 20.55 -4.85 -10.85
C ASP A 91 21.78 -5.35 -10.08
N THR A 92 21.59 -5.69 -8.80
CA THR A 92 22.67 -6.25 -7.98
C THR A 92 23.12 -7.61 -8.52
N ALA A 93 22.19 -8.50 -8.87
CA ALA A 93 22.53 -9.80 -9.44
C ALA A 93 23.25 -9.68 -10.79
N GLU A 94 22.81 -8.77 -11.66
CA GLU A 94 23.44 -8.49 -12.95
C GLU A 94 24.84 -7.90 -12.80
N ALA A 95 25.01 -6.96 -11.86
CA ALA A 95 26.32 -6.37 -11.54
C ALA A 95 27.32 -7.41 -11.02
N MET A 96 26.85 -8.43 -10.28
CA MET A 96 27.73 -9.52 -9.83
C MET A 96 28.06 -10.49 -10.97
N ASN A 97 27.08 -10.82 -11.82
CA ASN A 97 27.30 -11.74 -12.94
C ASN A 97 28.23 -11.16 -14.03
N SER A 98 28.04 -9.89 -14.37
CA SER A 98 28.88 -9.19 -15.35
C SER A 98 30.37 -9.13 -14.94
N LYS A 99 30.65 -9.08 -13.63
CA LYS A 99 32.02 -9.13 -13.11
C LYS A 99 32.61 -10.54 -13.07
N ALA A 100 31.78 -11.57 -12.89
CA ALA A 100 32.21 -12.97 -12.94
C ALA A 100 32.64 -13.39 -14.36
N GLY A 101 31.96 -12.88 -15.40
CA GLY A 101 32.25 -13.23 -16.80
C GLY A 101 33.39 -12.45 -17.48
N ASN A 102 33.85 -11.33 -16.90
CA ASN A 102 34.86 -10.44 -17.50
C ASN A 102 36.27 -10.63 -16.89
N SER A 103 36.54 -11.80 -16.30
CA SER A 103 37.89 -12.18 -15.85
C SER A 103 38.60 -12.96 -16.96
N ASN A 104 39.10 -12.26 -17.98
CA ASN A 104 40.09 -12.75 -18.95
C ASN A 104 41.17 -11.69 -19.14
#